data_AF-A0A958MFK9-F1
#
_entry.id   AF-A0A958MFK9-F1
#
_cell.length_a   1.000
_cell.length_b   1.000
_cell.length_c   1.000
_cell.angle_alpha   90.00
_cell.angle_beta   90.00
_cell.angle_gamma   90.00
#
_symmetry.space_group_name_H-M   'P 1'
#
loop_
_entity.id
_entity.type
_entity.pdbx_description
1 polymer ?
#
loop_
_entity_poly.entity_id
_entity_poly.type
_entity_poly.pdbx_seq_one_letter_code
_entity_poly.pdbx_strand_id
1 'polypeptide(L)'
;MKLFILLISLMPILVACQSHDNEWGESLSEQPSLTPPPGATVGGTNGPACLQSLMANLKPPLQALAKCTPATAAQLQMVNQGNQKKEQFLSACYSATQNSCWCDQLVRPNPDSIDSFFCTYGNSQVHQLIHPDESTWAHAFEAVKIVGELEAKDIKAQIIYNWWRPEPYNANVDGSPTRHPFGTAVDVRFQSKEEQDLAFDELCKMRAAGRIRAIGYYPTTALHFGVGDDRANTWGKSCP
;
A
#
# COMPACT_ATOMS: atom_id res chain seq x y z
N MET A 1 59.91 30.48 -47.09
CA MET A 1 59.01 30.77 -48.21
C MET A 1 58.03 29.59 -48.33
N LYS A 2 56.74 29.80 -48.01
CA LYS A 2 55.55 28.96 -48.32
C LYS A 2 55.57 27.50 -47.80
N LEU A 3 54.53 26.87 -47.24
CA LEU A 3 53.10 27.14 -47.18
C LEU A 3 52.52 26.26 -46.04
N PHE A 4 51.71 26.82 -45.15
CA PHE A 4 50.87 26.07 -44.20
C PHE A 4 49.60 25.58 -44.93
N ILE A 5 49.23 24.32 -44.77
CA ILE A 5 47.91 23.81 -45.19
C ILE A 5 47.12 23.45 -43.93
N LEU A 6 46.08 24.24 -43.70
CA LEU A 6 45.06 24.11 -42.66
C LEU A 6 43.89 23.33 -43.25
N LEU A 7 43.58 22.15 -42.74
CA LEU A 7 42.38 21.39 -43.11
C LEU A 7 41.29 21.65 -42.07
N ILE A 8 40.37 22.54 -42.44
CA ILE A 8 39.10 22.80 -41.74
C ILE A 8 38.07 21.83 -42.31
N SER A 9 37.53 20.93 -41.50
CA SER A 9 36.39 20.10 -41.88
C SER A 9 35.10 20.76 -41.40
N LEU A 10 34.30 21.26 -42.34
CA LEU A 10 32.95 21.76 -42.10
C LEU A 10 31.98 20.60 -41.80
N MET A 11 31.23 20.74 -40.70
CA MET A 11 29.97 20.02 -40.48
C MET A 11 28.81 20.73 -41.19
N PRO A 12 27.88 20.01 -41.83
CA PRO A 12 26.57 20.55 -42.16
C PRO A 12 25.60 20.42 -40.98
N ILE A 13 25.04 21.58 -40.59
CA ILE A 13 23.86 21.73 -39.74
C ILE A 13 22.64 21.39 -40.61
N LEU A 14 21.85 20.40 -40.20
CA LEU A 14 20.48 20.20 -40.68
C LEU A 14 19.52 20.45 -39.51
N VAL A 15 18.82 21.57 -39.59
CA VAL A 15 17.64 21.91 -38.80
C VAL A 15 16.47 21.92 -39.77
N ALA A 16 15.46 21.09 -39.54
CA ALA A 16 14.10 21.29 -40.04
C ALA A 16 13.10 20.66 -39.07
N CYS A 17 12.14 21.48 -38.65
CA CYS A 17 11.00 21.19 -37.80
C CYS A 17 9.84 20.51 -38.55
N GLN A 18 8.81 20.13 -37.77
CA GLN A 18 7.45 19.64 -38.12
C GLN A 18 7.29 18.12 -37.95
N SER A 19 6.26 17.58 -37.33
CA SER A 19 5.07 18.12 -36.64
C SER A 19 4.49 17.02 -35.74
N HIS A 20 3.71 17.46 -34.75
CA HIS A 20 2.78 16.65 -33.96
C HIS A 20 1.95 15.71 -34.85
N ASP A 21 1.82 14.45 -34.43
CA ASP A 21 0.55 13.76 -34.12
C ASP A 21 0.85 12.26 -33.92
N ASN A 22 1.17 11.89 -32.67
CA ASN A 22 1.15 10.48 -32.27
C ASN A 22 -0.15 10.22 -31.51
N GLU A 23 -1.10 9.76 -32.29
CA GLU A 23 -2.37 9.14 -31.91
C GLU A 23 -2.06 7.88 -31.07
N TRP A 24 -1.97 8.03 -29.75
CA TRP A 24 -1.90 6.91 -28.81
C TRP A 24 -3.31 6.32 -28.62
N GLY A 25 -3.76 5.58 -29.62
CA GLY A 25 -4.85 4.63 -29.49
C GLY A 25 -4.29 3.26 -29.14
N GLU A 26 -4.00 3.00 -27.86
CA GLU A 26 -3.78 1.65 -27.36
C GLU A 26 -4.60 1.41 -26.09
N SER A 27 -5.72 0.72 -26.29
CA SER A 27 -6.35 -0.27 -25.41
C SER A 27 -5.93 -0.27 -23.94
N LEU A 28 -6.72 0.40 -23.09
CA LEU A 28 -6.85 0.06 -21.67
C LEU A 28 -7.50 -1.33 -21.54
N SER A 29 -6.70 -2.39 -21.60
CA SER A 29 -7.13 -3.74 -21.20
C SER A 29 -5.92 -4.64 -20.95
N GLU A 30 -5.21 -4.41 -19.85
CA GLU A 30 -4.53 -5.49 -19.15
C GLU A 30 -4.95 -5.44 -17.69
N GLN A 31 -6.02 -6.18 -17.36
CA GLN A 31 -6.21 -6.65 -16.00
C GLN A 31 -5.01 -7.56 -15.67
N PRO A 32 -4.34 -7.39 -14.51
CA PRO A 32 -3.28 -8.31 -14.12
C PRO A 32 -3.86 -9.73 -14.03
N SER A 33 -3.26 -10.64 -14.78
CA SER A 33 -3.48 -12.08 -14.68
C SER A 33 -3.14 -12.54 -13.25
N LEU A 34 -4.15 -12.68 -12.40
CA LEU A 34 -4.04 -13.32 -11.09
C LEU A 34 -3.97 -14.85 -11.29
N THR A 35 -2.86 -15.34 -11.83
CA THR A 35 -2.55 -16.77 -11.72
C THR A 35 -2.04 -17.02 -10.30
N PRO A 36 -2.73 -17.85 -9.49
CA PRO A 36 -2.24 -18.21 -8.17
C PRO A 36 -0.87 -18.90 -8.27
N PRO A 37 0.01 -18.73 -7.27
CA PRO A 37 1.32 -19.37 -7.28
C PRO A 37 1.17 -20.90 -7.32
N PRO A 38 2.06 -21.61 -8.02
CA PRO A 38 2.01 -23.06 -8.12
C PRO A 38 2.19 -23.69 -6.73
N GLY A 39 1.15 -24.36 -6.23
CA GLY A 39 1.18 -25.07 -4.94
C GLY A 39 -0.01 -24.82 -4.01
N ALA A 40 -0.90 -23.86 -4.31
CA ALA A 40 -2.12 -23.66 -3.54
C ALA A 40 -3.17 -24.74 -3.86
N THR A 41 -3.23 -25.80 -3.06
CA THR A 41 -4.35 -26.76 -3.11
C THR A 41 -5.64 -26.08 -2.67
N VAL A 42 -6.52 -25.78 -3.62
CA VAL A 42 -7.85 -25.22 -3.37
C VAL A 42 -8.80 -26.34 -2.97
N GLY A 43 -8.93 -26.58 -1.67
CA GLY A 43 -10.00 -27.38 -1.09
C GLY A 43 -11.10 -26.46 -0.54
N GLY A 44 -12.17 -26.26 -1.31
CA GLY A 44 -13.33 -25.45 -0.92
C GLY A 44 -13.75 -24.48 -2.02
N THR A 45 -15.05 -24.42 -2.32
CA THR A 45 -15.63 -23.62 -3.42
C THR A 45 -15.55 -22.10 -3.25
N ASN A 46 -14.92 -21.62 -2.17
CA ASN A 46 -14.66 -20.21 -1.89
C ASN A 46 -13.18 -20.08 -1.53
N GLY A 47 -12.38 -19.39 -2.35
CA GLY A 47 -10.97 -19.15 -2.05
C GLY A 47 -10.77 -18.37 -0.73
N PRO A 48 -9.55 -18.31 -0.19
CA PRO A 48 -9.23 -17.54 1.03
C PRO A 48 -9.83 -16.13 1.04
N ALA A 49 -10.30 -15.64 2.20
CA ALA A 49 -11.02 -14.35 2.32
C ALA A 49 -10.22 -13.16 1.76
N CYS A 50 -8.91 -13.16 1.98
CA CYS A 50 -7.94 -12.23 1.39
C CYS A 50 -8.03 -12.13 -0.15
N LEU A 51 -8.27 -13.24 -0.88
CA LEU A 51 -8.36 -13.23 -2.34
C LEU A 51 -9.70 -12.67 -2.81
N GLN A 52 -10.77 -12.92 -2.05
CA GLN A 52 -12.09 -12.37 -2.36
C GLN A 52 -12.09 -10.84 -2.24
N SER A 53 -11.47 -10.29 -1.20
CA SER A 53 -11.38 -8.85 -1.02
C SER A 53 -10.43 -8.16 -2.00
N LEU A 54 -9.50 -8.88 -2.62
CA LEU A 54 -8.70 -8.33 -3.72
C LEU A 54 -9.58 -7.91 -4.90
N MET A 55 -10.66 -8.65 -5.18
CA MET A 55 -11.53 -8.46 -6.35
C MET A 55 -12.69 -7.47 -6.12
N ALA A 56 -13.03 -7.17 -4.86
CA ALA A 56 -14.28 -6.48 -4.51
C ALA A 56 -14.22 -4.93 -4.51
N ASN A 57 -13.10 -4.30 -4.86
CA ASN A 57 -12.83 -2.89 -4.52
C ASN A 57 -12.63 -1.93 -5.72
N LEU A 58 -13.29 -2.18 -6.85
CA LEU A 58 -13.31 -1.23 -7.96
C LEU A 58 -14.55 -0.34 -7.86
N LYS A 59 -14.43 0.81 -7.16
CA LYS A 59 -15.44 1.87 -7.19
C LYS A 59 -15.12 2.82 -8.36
N PRO A 60 -16.11 3.29 -9.15
CA PRO A 60 -15.86 4.35 -10.12
C PRO A 60 -15.42 5.63 -9.38
N PRO A 61 -14.45 6.39 -9.92
CA PRO A 61 -14.09 7.68 -9.34
C PRO A 61 -15.23 8.67 -9.62
N LEU A 62 -15.46 9.62 -8.72
CA LEU A 62 -15.99 10.97 -8.99
C LEU A 62 -16.47 11.64 -7.69
N GLN A 63 -15.58 12.35 -7.01
CA GLN A 63 -15.84 13.68 -6.47
C GLN A 63 -14.53 14.47 -6.39
N ALA A 64 -14.52 15.71 -6.90
CA ALA A 64 -13.35 16.57 -6.79
C ALA A 64 -13.09 16.89 -5.30
N LEU A 65 -11.93 16.50 -4.79
CA LEU A 65 -11.53 16.80 -3.41
C LEU A 65 -11.34 18.31 -3.24
N ALA A 66 -11.98 18.88 -2.20
CA ALA A 66 -12.00 20.32 -1.95
C ALA A 66 -10.64 20.92 -1.55
N LYS A 67 -9.72 20.09 -1.04
CA LYS A 67 -8.32 20.44 -0.77
C LYS A 67 -7.45 19.21 -0.92
N CYS A 68 -6.36 19.36 -1.65
CA CYS A 68 -5.39 18.30 -1.83
C CYS A 68 -4.03 18.93 -2.07
N THR A 69 -3.04 18.46 -1.33
CA THR A 69 -1.66 18.90 -1.45
C THR A 69 -0.92 17.93 -2.36
N PRO A 70 -0.39 18.36 -3.52
CA PRO A 70 0.40 17.49 -4.38
C PRO A 70 1.74 17.14 -3.69
N ALA A 71 2.27 15.96 -4.02
CA ALA A 71 3.59 15.56 -3.57
C ALA A 71 4.69 16.39 -4.25
N THR A 72 5.74 16.70 -3.49
CA THR A 72 7.00 17.23 -4.04
C THR A 72 7.74 16.14 -4.82
N ALA A 73 8.70 16.55 -5.65
CA ALA A 73 9.54 15.61 -6.41
C ALA A 73 10.27 14.59 -5.49
N ALA A 74 10.75 15.03 -4.33
CA ALA A 74 11.40 14.15 -3.35
C ALA A 74 10.43 13.11 -2.75
N GLN A 75 9.19 13.51 -2.47
CA GLN A 75 8.15 12.59 -1.97
C GLN A 75 7.72 11.58 -3.03
N LEU A 76 7.58 12.01 -4.29
CA LEU A 76 7.35 11.11 -5.42
C LEU A 76 8.49 10.11 -5.60
N GLN A 77 9.74 10.57 -5.50
CA GLN A 77 10.91 9.70 -5.57
C GLN A 77 10.89 8.64 -4.47
N MET A 78 10.52 9.00 -3.24
CA MET A 78 10.39 8.06 -2.12
C MET A 78 9.34 6.97 -2.39
N VAL A 79 8.16 7.35 -2.91
CA VAL A 79 7.12 6.39 -3.32
C VAL A 79 7.63 5.46 -4.42
N ASN A 80 8.32 6.01 -5.41
CA ASN A 80 8.86 5.22 -6.53
C ASN A 80 9.97 4.26 -6.09
N GLN A 81 10.84 4.64 -5.16
CA GLN A 81 11.83 3.75 -4.56
C GLN A 81 11.16 2.55 -3.85
N GLY A 82 10.08 2.81 -3.11
CA GLY A 82 9.28 1.74 -2.51
C GLY A 82 8.67 0.82 -3.56
N ASN A 83 8.04 1.39 -4.59
CA ASN A 83 7.39 0.63 -5.65
C ASN A 83 8.36 -0.23 -6.47
N GLN A 84 9.61 0.19 -6.64
CA GLN A 84 10.67 -0.62 -7.26
C GLN A 84 11.01 -1.88 -6.44
N LYS A 85 10.72 -1.89 -5.14
CA LYS A 85 10.97 -3.02 -4.23
C LYS A 85 9.75 -3.91 -4.00
N LYS A 86 8.63 -3.68 -4.68
CA LYS A 86 7.37 -4.42 -4.47
C LYS A 86 7.56 -5.94 -4.44
N GLU A 87 8.21 -6.50 -5.46
CA GLU A 87 8.38 -7.96 -5.56
C GLU A 87 9.30 -8.52 -4.47
N GLN A 88 10.35 -7.77 -4.08
CA GLN A 88 11.21 -8.12 -2.95
C GLN A 88 10.42 -8.09 -1.62
N PHE A 89 9.62 -7.05 -1.41
CA PHE A 89 8.77 -6.90 -0.24
C PHE A 89 7.76 -8.05 -0.13
N LEU A 90 7.03 -8.35 -1.22
CA LEU A 90 6.05 -9.42 -1.24
C LEU A 90 6.70 -10.78 -1.02
N SER A 91 7.81 -11.08 -1.69
CA SER A 91 8.55 -12.33 -1.50
C SER A 91 9.02 -12.51 -0.04
N ALA A 92 9.53 -11.45 0.58
CA ALA A 92 9.92 -11.46 1.99
C ALA A 92 8.71 -11.65 2.92
N CYS A 93 7.59 -10.99 2.64
CA CYS A 93 6.34 -11.14 3.39
C CYS A 93 5.84 -12.59 3.33
N TYR A 94 5.73 -13.17 2.15
CA TYR A 94 5.28 -14.55 1.96
C TYR A 94 6.15 -15.54 2.71
N SER A 95 7.47 -15.38 2.61
CA SER A 95 8.43 -16.22 3.33
C SER A 95 8.26 -16.12 4.84
N ALA A 96 8.03 -14.91 5.36
CA ALA A 96 7.87 -14.67 6.80
C ALA A 96 6.51 -15.10 7.37
N THR A 97 5.51 -15.35 6.52
CA THR A 97 4.10 -15.52 6.90
C THR A 97 3.49 -16.83 6.40
N GLN A 98 4.33 -17.81 6.05
CA GLN A 98 3.89 -19.12 5.54
C GLN A 98 3.03 -19.01 4.27
N ASN A 99 3.45 -18.13 3.34
CA ASN A 99 2.75 -17.82 2.09
C ASN A 99 1.34 -17.26 2.29
N SER A 100 1.13 -16.45 3.33
CA SER A 100 -0.15 -15.80 3.58
C SER A 100 -0.51 -14.82 2.46
N CYS A 101 -1.65 -15.05 1.81
CA CYS A 101 -2.24 -14.17 0.80
C CYS A 101 -2.54 -12.74 1.30
N TRP A 102 -2.56 -12.50 2.61
CA TRP A 102 -2.72 -11.16 3.18
C TRP A 102 -1.55 -10.23 2.82
N CYS A 103 -0.39 -10.77 2.45
CA CYS A 103 0.75 -9.99 1.97
C CYS A 103 0.42 -9.10 0.77
N ASP A 104 -0.44 -9.56 -0.17
CA ASP A 104 -0.86 -8.77 -1.34
C ASP A 104 -1.60 -7.48 -0.96
N GLN A 105 -2.16 -7.42 0.25
CA GLN A 105 -2.94 -6.28 0.68
C GLN A 105 -2.10 -5.18 1.34
N LEU A 106 -0.89 -5.51 1.82
CA LEU A 106 0.00 -4.54 2.45
C LEU A 106 0.50 -3.45 1.49
N VAL A 107 0.53 -3.72 0.19
CA VAL A 107 0.98 -2.77 -0.83
C VAL A 107 -0.15 -1.84 -1.31
N ARG A 108 -1.38 -2.08 -0.87
CA ARG A 108 -2.57 -1.39 -1.36
C ARG A 108 -2.98 -0.27 -0.39
N PRO A 109 -3.03 0.99 -0.84
CA PRO A 109 -3.73 2.04 -0.10
C PRO A 109 -5.22 1.71 0.04
N ASN A 110 -5.90 2.35 0.98
CA ASN A 110 -7.36 2.21 1.12
C ASN A 110 -8.06 2.50 -0.24
N PRO A 111 -8.86 1.56 -0.78
CA PRO A 111 -9.59 1.79 -2.02
C PRO A 111 -10.51 3.03 -1.97
N ASP A 112 -11.04 3.35 -0.79
CA ASP A 112 -11.90 4.52 -0.60
C ASP A 112 -11.15 5.86 -0.71
N SER A 113 -9.82 5.86 -0.74
CA SER A 113 -8.98 7.07 -0.83
C SER A 113 -8.21 7.18 -2.15
N ILE A 114 -8.67 6.50 -3.20
CA ILE A 114 -8.07 6.55 -4.54
C ILE A 114 -8.02 7.98 -5.10
N ASP A 115 -9.06 8.79 -4.84
CA ASP A 115 -9.11 10.19 -5.26
C ASP A 115 -8.02 11.01 -4.56
N SER A 116 -7.81 10.79 -3.24
CA SER A 116 -6.75 11.47 -2.49
C SER A 116 -5.38 11.01 -2.97
N PHE A 117 -5.22 9.72 -3.31
CA PHE A 117 -3.97 9.19 -3.83
C PHE A 117 -3.60 9.86 -5.17
N PHE A 118 -4.50 9.82 -6.15
CA PHE A 118 -4.22 10.39 -7.47
C PHE A 118 -4.15 11.91 -7.45
N CYS A 119 -4.88 12.56 -6.56
CA CYS A 119 -4.69 13.98 -6.36
C CYS A 119 -3.29 14.30 -5.78
N THR A 120 -2.77 13.45 -4.89
CA THR A 120 -1.43 13.63 -4.31
C THR A 120 -0.32 13.36 -5.33
N TYR A 121 -0.41 12.24 -6.06
CA TYR A 121 0.70 11.71 -6.87
C TYR A 121 0.51 11.81 -8.38
N GLY A 122 -0.68 12.20 -8.84
CA GLY A 122 -1.07 12.23 -10.25
C GLY A 122 -1.63 10.89 -10.74
N ASN A 123 -2.45 10.95 -11.80
CA ASN A 123 -3.14 9.78 -12.36
C ASN A 123 -2.20 8.74 -13.01
N SER A 124 -0.95 9.10 -13.31
CA SER A 124 0.05 8.18 -13.85
C SER A 124 0.74 7.33 -12.78
N GLN A 125 0.59 7.67 -11.50
CA GLN A 125 1.18 6.93 -10.41
C GLN A 125 0.40 5.64 -10.15
N VAL A 126 1.07 4.48 -10.10
CA VAL A 126 0.41 3.21 -9.71
C VAL A 126 -0.12 3.33 -8.28
N HIS A 127 -1.39 2.94 -8.05
CA HIS A 127 -2.07 2.98 -6.75
C HIS A 127 -1.50 1.94 -5.76
N GLN A 128 -0.28 2.19 -5.31
CA GLN A 128 0.54 1.30 -4.52
C GLN A 128 1.45 2.12 -3.59
N LEU A 129 1.63 1.65 -2.35
CA LEU A 129 2.53 2.22 -1.38
C LEU A 129 3.30 1.11 -0.65
N ILE A 130 4.63 1.14 -0.74
CA ILE A 130 5.55 0.29 0.04
C ILE A 130 6.59 1.18 0.69
N HIS A 131 6.82 1.03 1.99
CA HIS A 131 7.87 1.80 2.67
C HIS A 131 9.26 1.45 2.08
N PRO A 132 10.08 2.42 1.64
CA PRO A 132 11.35 2.14 0.97
C PRO A 132 12.45 1.57 1.88
N ASP A 133 12.35 1.85 3.18
CA ASP A 133 13.21 1.30 4.24
C ASP A 133 12.76 -0.11 4.64
N GLU A 134 13.63 -1.09 4.38
CA GLU A 134 13.41 -2.52 4.63
C GLU A 134 13.34 -2.86 6.12
N SER A 135 13.94 -2.04 6.99
CA SER A 135 13.87 -2.27 8.43
C SER A 135 12.44 -2.18 8.98
N THR A 136 11.55 -1.45 8.30
CA THR A 136 10.15 -1.29 8.69
C THR A 136 9.27 -2.49 8.30
N TRP A 137 9.71 -3.31 7.34
CA TRP A 137 8.89 -4.36 6.73
C TRP A 137 8.46 -5.43 7.73
N ALA A 138 9.31 -5.70 8.74
CA ALA A 138 8.99 -6.64 9.81
C ALA A 138 7.69 -6.29 10.55
N HIS A 139 7.34 -5.01 10.68
CA HIS A 139 6.09 -4.58 11.30
C HIS A 139 4.87 -4.95 10.45
N ALA A 140 4.99 -4.82 9.13
CA ALA A 140 3.94 -5.21 8.18
C ALA A 140 3.72 -6.73 8.21
N PHE A 141 4.82 -7.50 8.25
CA PHE A 141 4.76 -8.97 8.27
C PHE A 141 4.17 -9.48 9.59
N GLU A 142 4.51 -8.85 10.70
CA GLU A 142 3.93 -9.17 12.00
C GLU A 142 2.43 -8.85 12.04
N ALA A 143 1.98 -7.77 11.40
CA ALA A 143 0.56 -7.50 11.24
C ALA A 143 -0.17 -8.61 10.46
N VAL A 144 0.44 -9.14 9.40
CA VAL A 144 -0.12 -10.29 8.64
C VAL A 144 -0.21 -11.55 9.51
N LYS A 145 0.80 -11.82 10.35
CA LYS A 145 0.75 -12.95 11.29
C LYS A 145 -0.39 -12.78 12.29
N ILE A 146 -0.56 -11.58 12.84
CA ILE A 146 -1.67 -11.27 13.75
C ILE A 146 -3.01 -11.53 13.08
N VAL A 147 -3.20 -11.08 11.83
CA VAL A 147 -4.44 -11.37 11.08
C VAL A 147 -4.64 -12.87 10.89
N GLY A 148 -3.60 -13.62 10.52
CA GLY A 148 -3.69 -15.08 10.40
C GLY A 148 -4.05 -15.78 11.72
N GLU A 149 -3.56 -15.28 12.86
CA GLU A 149 -3.91 -15.81 14.18
C GLU A 149 -5.36 -15.48 14.59
N LEU A 150 -5.86 -14.30 14.23
CA LEU A 150 -7.26 -13.95 14.41
C LEU A 150 -8.15 -14.89 13.57
N GLU A 151 -7.81 -15.12 12.31
CA GLU A 151 -8.56 -16.05 11.45
C GLU A 151 -8.52 -17.50 11.96
N ALA A 152 -7.40 -17.94 12.53
CA ALA A 152 -7.28 -19.25 13.17
C ALA A 152 -8.18 -19.40 14.42
N LYS A 153 -8.61 -18.28 15.02
CA LYS A 153 -9.61 -18.21 16.10
C LYS A 153 -11.04 -18.02 15.59
N ASP A 154 -11.25 -18.26 14.29
CA ASP A 154 -12.50 -18.04 13.57
C ASP A 154 -12.90 -16.56 13.43
N ILE A 155 -11.99 -15.62 13.72
CA ILE A 155 -12.28 -14.19 13.62
C ILE A 155 -12.03 -13.69 12.19
N LYS A 156 -13.08 -13.27 11.48
CA LYS A 156 -13.02 -13.04 10.03
C LYS A 156 -12.57 -11.63 9.66
N ALA A 157 -11.31 -11.52 9.24
CA ALA A 157 -10.82 -10.32 8.57
C ALA A 157 -11.42 -10.18 7.16
N GLN A 158 -11.60 -8.94 6.72
CA GLN A 158 -12.07 -8.61 5.37
C GLN A 158 -10.94 -8.05 4.52
N ILE A 159 -10.23 -7.04 5.02
CA ILE A 159 -9.15 -6.36 4.28
C ILE A 159 -8.11 -5.78 5.25
N ILE A 160 -6.84 -5.92 4.89
CA ILE A 160 -5.73 -5.12 5.42
C ILE A 160 -5.49 -3.97 4.45
N TYR A 161 -5.36 -2.75 4.96
CA TYR A 161 -5.07 -1.59 4.14
C TYR A 161 -4.28 -0.55 4.94
N ASN A 162 -3.77 0.47 4.23
CA ASN A 162 -3.04 1.58 4.83
C ASN A 162 -1.91 1.11 5.76
N TRP A 163 -0.98 0.26 5.31
CA TRP A 163 0.23 0.04 6.11
C TRP A 163 1.08 1.31 6.15
N TRP A 164 1.71 1.64 5.03
CA TRP A 164 2.50 2.86 4.92
C TRP A 164 1.72 3.97 4.21
N ARG A 165 1.69 5.16 4.81
CA ARG A 165 1.10 6.36 4.20
C ARG A 165 2.11 7.52 4.28
N PRO A 166 2.86 7.82 3.21
CA PRO A 166 3.78 8.93 3.22
C PRO A 166 3.04 10.27 3.18
N GLU A 167 3.68 11.32 3.67
CA GLU A 167 3.20 12.68 3.44
C GLU A 167 3.48 13.10 1.98
N PRO A 168 2.60 13.90 1.33
CA PRO A 168 1.41 14.56 1.91
C PRO A 168 0.12 13.73 1.79
N TYR A 169 0.18 12.50 1.27
CA TYR A 169 -1.00 11.65 1.12
C TYR A 169 -1.66 11.35 2.47
N ASN A 170 -0.87 11.09 3.52
CA ASN A 170 -1.40 10.86 4.86
C ASN A 170 -2.23 12.05 5.36
N ALA A 171 -1.74 13.29 5.21
CA ALA A 171 -2.54 14.48 5.52
C ALA A 171 -3.79 14.62 4.62
N ASN A 172 -3.69 14.30 3.32
CA ASN A 172 -4.82 14.36 2.38
C ASN A 172 -5.92 13.32 2.65
N VAL A 173 -5.69 12.35 3.55
CA VAL A 173 -6.70 11.40 4.05
C VAL A 173 -7.02 11.63 5.53
N ASP A 174 -6.73 12.83 6.03
CA ASP A 174 -6.93 13.25 7.43
C ASP A 174 -6.20 12.36 8.44
N GLY A 175 -5.07 11.79 8.03
CA GLY A 175 -4.25 10.91 8.83
C GLY A 175 -3.45 11.64 9.91
N SER A 176 -3.26 10.98 11.06
CA SER A 176 -2.30 11.41 12.07
C SER A 176 -0.86 11.26 11.55
N PRO A 177 0.06 12.21 11.82
CA PRO A 177 1.43 12.18 11.31
C PRO A 177 2.36 11.25 12.13
N THR A 178 1.82 10.20 12.78
CA THR A 178 2.55 9.48 13.85
C THR A 178 2.97 8.06 13.50
N ARG A 179 2.08 7.22 12.93
CA ARG A 179 2.34 5.77 12.79
C ARG A 179 2.47 5.31 11.35
N HIS A 180 1.40 5.48 10.57
CA HIS A 180 1.41 5.09 9.16
C HIS A 180 2.55 5.72 8.34
N PRO A 181 2.94 7.00 8.54
CA PRO A 181 4.09 7.57 7.84
C PRO A 181 5.42 6.85 8.11
N PHE A 182 5.54 6.18 9.26
CA PHE A 182 6.74 5.45 9.68
C PHE A 182 6.62 3.93 9.47
N GLY A 183 5.54 3.46 8.84
CA GLY A 183 5.33 2.03 8.58
C GLY A 183 5.13 1.19 9.85
N THR A 184 4.75 1.80 10.97
CA THR A 184 4.63 1.13 12.27
C THR A 184 3.20 0.66 12.58
N ALA A 185 2.25 0.85 11.66
CA ALA A 185 0.87 0.45 11.85
C ALA A 185 0.16 0.01 10.57
N VAL A 186 -0.92 -0.76 10.73
CA VAL A 186 -1.86 -1.13 9.65
C VAL A 186 -3.30 -0.89 10.10
N ASP A 187 -4.20 -0.69 9.15
CA ASP A 187 -5.64 -0.72 9.40
C ASP A 187 -6.22 -2.05 8.88
N VAL A 188 -7.09 -2.68 9.67
CA VAL A 188 -7.75 -3.95 9.31
C VAL A 188 -9.25 -3.83 9.51
N ARG A 189 -10.02 -4.11 8.45
CA ARG A 189 -11.48 -4.21 8.50
C ARG A 189 -11.89 -5.67 8.63
N PHE A 190 -12.99 -5.90 9.33
CA PHE A 190 -13.54 -7.23 9.63
C PHE A 190 -14.89 -7.41 8.95
N GLN A 191 -15.31 -8.66 8.75
CA GLN A 191 -16.55 -8.97 8.01
C GLN A 191 -17.81 -8.46 8.70
N SER A 192 -17.80 -8.32 10.03
CA SER A 192 -18.91 -7.79 10.80
C SER A 192 -18.43 -6.96 12.00
N LYS A 193 -19.38 -6.26 12.63
CA LYS A 193 -19.13 -5.52 13.88
C LYS A 193 -18.73 -6.46 15.01
N GLU A 194 -19.32 -7.64 15.08
CA GLU A 194 -19.03 -8.69 16.06
C GLU A 194 -17.59 -9.20 15.90
N GLU A 195 -17.17 -9.49 14.68
CA GLU A 195 -15.79 -9.91 14.36
C GLU A 195 -14.78 -8.84 14.76
N GLN A 196 -15.09 -7.57 14.51
CA GLN A 196 -14.26 -6.45 14.94
C GLN A 196 -14.16 -6.36 16.47
N ASP A 197 -15.24 -6.63 17.20
CA ASP A 197 -15.21 -6.61 18.67
C ASP A 197 -14.40 -7.78 19.25
N LEU A 198 -14.58 -8.99 18.71
CA LEU A 198 -13.78 -10.16 19.08
C LEU A 198 -12.29 -9.93 18.78
N ALA A 199 -11.98 -9.37 17.61
CA ALA A 199 -10.62 -9.01 17.25
C ALA A 199 -10.02 -7.99 18.22
N PHE A 200 -10.78 -6.97 18.59
CA PHE A 200 -10.33 -5.96 19.55
C PHE A 200 -9.93 -6.59 20.89
N ASP A 201 -10.73 -7.54 21.39
CA ASP A 201 -10.45 -8.22 22.65
C ASP A 201 -9.18 -9.09 22.57
N GLU A 202 -8.95 -9.78 21.46
CA GLU A 202 -7.70 -10.52 21.23
C GLU A 202 -6.49 -9.59 21.11
N LEU A 203 -6.63 -8.45 20.42
CA LEU A 203 -5.56 -7.45 20.33
C LEU A 203 -5.24 -6.85 21.69
N CYS A 204 -6.22 -6.63 22.56
CA CYS A 204 -5.98 -6.21 23.93
C CYS A 204 -5.10 -7.20 24.71
N LYS A 205 -5.32 -8.52 24.52
CA LYS A 205 -4.44 -9.56 25.10
C LYS A 205 -3.02 -9.47 24.53
N MET A 206 -2.89 -9.30 23.20
CA MET A 206 -1.58 -9.14 22.54
C MET A 206 -0.85 -7.87 23.00
N ARG A 207 -1.59 -6.78 23.26
CA ARG A 207 -1.04 -5.53 23.78
C ARG A 207 -0.56 -5.70 25.22
N ALA A 208 -1.35 -6.36 26.08
CA ALA A 208 -0.95 -6.67 27.44
C ALA A 208 0.33 -7.53 27.47
N ALA A 209 0.50 -8.44 26.50
CA ALA A 209 1.72 -9.22 26.31
C ALA A 209 2.88 -8.44 25.66
N GLY A 210 2.69 -7.17 25.29
CA GLY A 210 3.70 -6.31 24.67
C GLY A 210 4.00 -6.61 23.20
N ARG A 211 3.21 -7.47 22.55
CA ARG A 211 3.38 -7.86 21.15
C ARG A 211 2.94 -6.77 20.17
N ILE A 212 1.88 -6.06 20.51
CA ILE A 212 1.51 -4.78 19.87
C ILE A 212 1.55 -3.68 20.92
N ARG A 213 1.70 -2.45 20.49
CA ARG A 213 1.85 -1.30 21.40
C ARG A 213 0.60 -0.44 21.39
N ALA A 214 0.01 -0.23 20.21
CA ALA A 214 -1.17 0.60 20.05
C ALA A 214 -2.36 -0.13 19.43
N ILE A 215 -3.57 0.23 19.87
CA ILE A 215 -4.83 -0.24 19.28
C ILE A 215 -5.76 0.95 19.09
N GLY A 216 -6.19 1.18 17.86
CA GLY A 216 -7.28 2.11 17.57
C GLY A 216 -8.55 1.36 17.23
N TYR A 217 -9.67 1.75 17.84
CA TYR A 217 -10.98 1.23 17.50
C TYR A 217 -11.76 2.28 16.70
N TYR A 218 -12.00 2.02 15.42
CA TYR A 218 -12.83 2.86 14.57
C TYR A 218 -14.18 2.17 14.36
N PRO A 219 -15.26 2.56 15.09
CA PRO A 219 -16.49 1.79 15.19
C PRO A 219 -17.18 1.47 13.85
N THR A 220 -16.91 2.27 12.83
CA THR A 220 -17.56 2.20 11.52
C THR A 220 -16.69 1.62 10.42
N THR A 221 -15.38 1.45 10.64
CA THR A 221 -14.45 1.18 9.52
C THR A 221 -13.45 0.06 9.77
N ALA A 222 -12.72 0.08 10.88
CA ALA A 222 -11.57 -0.81 11.08
C ALA A 222 -11.05 -0.82 12.52
N LEU A 223 -10.07 -1.69 12.77
CA LEU A 223 -9.13 -1.57 13.86
C LEU A 223 -7.78 -1.14 13.33
N HIS A 224 -7.10 -0.29 14.09
CA HIS A 224 -5.73 0.14 13.83
C HIS A 224 -4.76 -0.64 14.71
N PHE A 225 -3.78 -1.30 14.11
CA PHE A 225 -2.78 -2.10 14.82
C PHE A 225 -1.45 -1.33 14.83
N GLY A 226 -1.02 -0.81 15.98
CA GLY A 226 0.32 -0.25 16.13
C GLY A 226 1.32 -1.33 16.54
N VAL A 227 1.98 -1.90 15.54
CA VAL A 227 2.88 -3.06 15.68
C VAL A 227 4.32 -2.63 15.99
N GLY A 228 4.82 -1.62 15.28
CA GLY A 228 6.17 -1.07 15.45
C GLY A 228 6.24 0.20 16.30
N ASP A 229 5.14 0.56 16.96
CA ASP A 229 4.99 1.82 17.65
C ASP A 229 5.85 1.87 18.93
N ASP A 230 6.34 3.05 19.32
CA ASP A 230 7.17 3.24 20.51
C ASP A 230 6.33 3.50 21.77
N ARG A 231 5.07 3.89 21.59
CA ARG A 231 4.15 4.30 22.66
C ARG A 231 2.98 3.36 22.80
N ALA A 232 2.77 2.86 24.02
CA ALA A 232 1.61 2.05 24.29
C ALA A 232 0.36 2.92 24.51
N ASN A 233 -0.68 2.79 23.67
CA ASN A 233 -1.95 3.48 23.89
C ASN A 233 -3.15 2.74 23.27
N THR A 234 -4.35 3.12 23.67
CA THR A 234 -5.61 2.64 23.09
C THR A 234 -6.57 3.80 22.92
N TRP A 235 -7.33 3.85 21.83
CA TRP A 235 -8.37 4.88 21.63
C TRP A 235 -9.61 4.32 20.94
N GLY A 236 -10.72 5.06 21.04
CA GLY A 236 -12.03 4.66 20.52
C GLY A 236 -12.74 3.59 21.37
N LYS A 237 -11.98 2.69 21.99
CA LYS A 237 -12.44 1.72 23.00
C LYS A 237 -11.27 1.43 23.97
N SER A 238 -11.56 1.11 25.23
CA SER A 238 -10.54 0.74 26.23
C SER A 238 -10.33 -0.76 26.25
N CYS A 239 -9.09 -1.19 26.51
CA CYS A 239 -8.85 -2.59 26.89
C CYS A 239 -9.34 -2.85 28.31
N PRO A 240 -9.93 -4.03 28.58
CA PRO A 240 -10.23 -4.49 29.94
C PRO A 240 -8.99 -4.63 30.82
#